data_AF-A0A673AZ08-F1
#
_entry.id   AF-A0A673AZ08-F1
#
_cell.length_a   1.000
_cell.length_b   1.000
_cell.length_c   1.000
_cell.angle_alpha   90.00
_cell.angle_beta   90.00
_cell.angle_gamma   90.00
#
_symmetry.space_group_name_H-M   'P 1'
#
loop_
_entity.id
_entity.type
_entity.pdbx_description
1 polymer ?
#
loop_
_entity_poly.entity_id
_entity_poly.type
_entity_poly.pdbx_seq_one_letter_code
_entity_poly.pdbx_strand_id
1 'polypeptide(L)'
;MLYRYCCKLNKKLKSFTLTRKRIVHYTSFDQRKRSNAAVLIGGYAVSIMTSLPVCVIQSLTSGSNASYLPFRDASFGSCTYNLTVLECLQGIRKALQHGFFDFETFDVDEYEHYERVENGDLNWIVPGKFLAFSGPHPKTKVENGYPLHAPEAYFPYFRKHNVTAVVRLNKKIYDAKRFSDAGFSHYDLFFLDGSTPSDIITRRFLHICESTDGAVAVHCKAGLGRTGTLIGCYLMKHYRFTAGEAIAWIRICRPGSVIGPQQNFLEEKQASLWLQGDGQRSQKNRTEERAGPHLISSMDQLSLSPAHNTGSDRPQEVMRQTRPQTLTLGV
;
A
#
# COMPACT_ATOMS: atom_id res chain seq x y z
N MET A 1 13.94 0.63 0.36
CA MET A 1 14.75 1.70 -0.31
C MET A 1 14.32 3.13 -0.01
N LEU A 2 13.07 3.55 -0.32
CA LEU A 2 12.62 4.94 -0.12
C LEU A 2 12.81 5.41 1.34
N TYR A 3 12.42 4.57 2.31
CA TYR A 3 12.63 4.83 3.74
C TYR A 3 14.09 5.17 4.06
N ARG A 4 15.04 4.29 3.71
CA ARG A 4 16.48 4.50 3.96
C ARG A 4 17.00 5.78 3.28
N TYR A 5 16.52 6.10 2.09
CA TYR A 5 16.87 7.34 1.40
C TYR A 5 16.39 8.58 2.19
N CYS A 6 15.14 8.58 2.65
CA CYS A 6 14.58 9.65 3.47
C CYS A 6 15.35 9.84 4.78
N CYS A 7 15.65 8.75 5.50
CA CYS A 7 16.47 8.79 6.73
C CYS A 7 17.85 9.37 6.45
N LYS A 8 18.50 8.94 5.36
CA LYS A 8 19.83 9.44 4.96
C LYS A 8 19.81 10.93 4.64
N LEU A 9 18.80 11.41 3.91
CA LEU A 9 18.67 12.82 3.57
C LEU A 9 18.36 13.67 4.81
N ASN A 10 17.44 13.23 5.67
CA ASN A 10 17.13 13.88 6.94
C ASN A 10 18.38 14.00 7.84
N LYS A 11 19.18 12.93 7.94
CA LYS A 11 20.44 12.96 8.69
C LYS A 11 21.43 13.99 8.14
N LYS A 12 21.51 14.13 6.81
CA LYS A 12 22.37 15.15 6.17
C LYS A 12 21.84 16.57 6.42
N LEU A 13 20.54 16.79 6.27
CA LEU A 13 19.91 18.10 6.49
C LEU A 13 20.04 18.57 7.95
N LYS A 14 19.98 17.66 8.92
CA LYS A 14 20.15 17.94 10.35
C LYS A 14 21.61 18.04 10.80
N SER A 15 22.58 17.74 9.93
CA SER A 15 23.99 17.72 10.31
C SER A 15 24.57 19.12 10.46
N PHE A 16 25.08 19.46 11.64
CA PHE A 16 25.70 20.77 11.92
C PHE A 16 26.87 21.09 10.96
N THR A 17 27.62 20.07 10.55
CA THR A 17 28.74 20.21 9.59
C THR A 17 28.29 20.61 8.17
N LEU A 18 26.98 20.54 7.88
CA LEU A 18 26.39 20.83 6.57
C LEU A 18 25.44 22.04 6.58
N THR A 19 25.21 22.71 7.72
CA THR A 19 24.17 23.75 7.88
C THR A 19 24.23 24.91 6.88
N ARG A 20 25.43 25.26 6.38
CA ARG A 20 25.63 26.32 5.38
C ARG A 20 26.02 25.80 3.99
N LYS A 21 25.87 24.49 3.75
CA LYS A 21 26.23 23.85 2.49
C LYS A 21 24.98 23.46 1.72
N ARG A 22 25.01 23.66 0.40
CA ARG A 22 23.99 23.10 -0.48
C ARG A 22 24.21 21.58 -0.60
N ILE A 23 23.18 20.80 -0.28
CA ILE A 23 23.21 19.35 -0.46
C ILE A 23 22.72 19.06 -1.88
N VAL A 24 23.55 18.35 -2.66
CA VAL A 24 23.24 17.98 -4.04
C VAL A 24 23.02 16.48 -4.13
N HIS A 25 21.81 16.06 -4.51
CA HIS A 25 21.54 14.71 -4.97
C HIS A 25 21.89 14.64 -6.45
N TYR A 26 22.83 13.78 -6.82
CA TYR A 26 23.17 13.52 -8.22
C TYR A 26 23.21 12.01 -8.51
N THR A 27 23.17 11.68 -9.79
CA THR A 27 23.30 10.31 -10.32
C THR A 27 24.03 10.36 -11.66
N SER A 28 24.38 9.21 -12.22
CA SER A 28 25.02 9.13 -13.54
C SER A 28 24.08 9.52 -14.68
N PHE A 29 24.60 9.68 -15.90
CA PHE A 29 23.80 9.93 -17.11
C PHE A 29 22.91 8.76 -17.56
N ASP A 30 23.04 7.56 -16.97
CA ASP A 30 22.14 6.43 -17.24
C ASP A 30 20.68 6.80 -16.92
N GLN A 31 19.82 6.73 -17.94
CA GLN A 31 18.42 7.17 -17.84
C GLN A 31 17.60 6.39 -16.81
N ARG A 32 17.90 5.10 -16.58
CA ARG A 32 17.23 4.27 -15.57
C ARG A 32 17.60 4.76 -14.18
N LYS A 33 18.88 5.04 -13.95
CA LYS A 33 19.36 5.62 -12.68
C LYS A 33 18.81 7.03 -12.45
N ARG A 34 18.61 7.84 -13.51
CA ARG A 34 17.94 9.15 -13.44
C ARG A 34 16.49 9.02 -12.99
N SER A 35 15.70 8.14 -13.58
CA SER A 35 14.31 7.92 -13.17
C SER A 35 14.21 7.40 -11.73
N ASN A 36 15.07 6.46 -11.32
CA ASN A 36 15.13 5.97 -9.93
C ASN A 36 15.45 7.11 -8.95
N ALA A 37 16.46 7.93 -9.25
CA ALA A 37 16.84 9.08 -8.43
C ALA A 37 15.69 10.09 -8.30
N ALA A 38 14.99 10.37 -9.41
CA ALA A 38 13.83 11.26 -9.45
C ALA A 38 12.68 10.77 -8.56
N VAL A 39 12.36 9.47 -8.58
CA VAL A 39 11.35 8.89 -7.67
C VAL A 39 11.79 8.99 -6.21
N LEU A 40 13.08 8.80 -5.88
CA LEU A 40 13.56 8.89 -4.50
C LEU A 40 13.46 10.32 -3.95
N ILE A 41 13.98 11.32 -4.68
CA ILE A 41 13.89 12.72 -4.22
C ILE A 41 12.45 13.24 -4.29
N GLY A 42 11.69 12.86 -5.32
CA GLY A 42 10.29 13.25 -5.43
C GLY A 42 9.42 12.60 -4.37
N GLY A 43 9.67 11.33 -4.05
CA GLY A 43 9.02 10.60 -2.97
C GLY A 43 9.31 11.24 -1.62
N TYR A 44 10.54 11.68 -1.37
CA TYR A 44 10.87 12.49 -0.19
C TYR A 44 10.06 13.79 -0.14
N ALA A 45 9.98 14.54 -1.24
CA ALA A 45 9.22 15.79 -1.30
C ALA A 45 7.71 15.57 -1.07
N VAL A 46 7.14 14.54 -1.68
CA VAL A 46 5.72 14.18 -1.51
C VAL A 46 5.44 13.75 -0.07
N SER A 47 6.33 12.95 0.52
CA SER A 47 6.03 12.29 1.80
C SER A 47 6.38 13.13 3.03
N ILE A 48 7.52 13.84 3.00
CA ILE A 48 8.03 14.59 4.16
C ILE A 48 7.73 16.09 4.00
N MET A 49 7.82 16.63 2.79
CA MET A 49 7.54 18.05 2.54
C MET A 49 6.07 18.31 2.17
N THR A 50 5.25 17.25 2.05
CA THR A 50 3.82 17.30 1.69
C THR A 50 3.52 17.90 0.32
N SER A 51 4.53 17.99 -0.57
CA SER A 51 4.41 18.58 -1.89
C SER A 51 3.43 17.82 -2.79
N LEU A 52 2.79 18.53 -3.73
CA LEU A 52 1.97 17.90 -4.76
C LEU A 52 2.85 17.22 -5.82
N PRO A 53 2.55 15.96 -6.23
CA PRO A 53 3.32 15.23 -7.24
C PRO A 53 3.56 16.02 -8.53
N VAL A 54 2.56 16.76 -9.01
CA VAL A 54 2.66 17.58 -10.23
C VAL A 54 3.69 18.71 -10.09
N CYS A 55 3.70 19.40 -8.95
CA CYS A 55 4.68 20.45 -8.67
C CYS A 55 6.10 19.88 -8.58
N VAL A 56 6.24 18.70 -7.96
CA VAL A 56 7.53 18.01 -7.87
C VAL A 56 8.07 17.64 -9.25
N ILE A 57 7.24 17.07 -10.13
CA ILE A 57 7.64 16.78 -11.51
C ILE A 57 8.02 18.05 -12.25
N GLN A 58 7.22 19.11 -12.14
CA GLN A 58 7.53 20.39 -12.77
C GLN A 58 8.89 20.92 -12.32
N SER A 59 9.21 20.88 -11.02
CA SER A 59 10.54 21.26 -10.51
C SER A 59 11.66 20.35 -11.04
N LEU A 60 11.43 19.04 -11.12
CA LEU A 60 12.41 18.06 -11.62
C LEU A 60 12.70 18.17 -13.11
N THR A 61 11.79 18.76 -13.89
CA THR A 61 11.95 18.98 -15.34
C THR A 61 12.24 20.44 -15.69
N SER A 62 12.16 21.36 -14.72
CA SER A 62 12.47 22.77 -14.93
C SER A 62 13.94 22.94 -15.34
N GLY A 63 14.19 23.47 -16.54
CA GLY A 63 15.54 23.70 -17.07
C GLY A 63 16.15 22.54 -17.87
N SER A 64 15.39 21.47 -18.15
CA SER A 64 15.84 20.39 -19.05
C SER A 64 14.72 19.89 -19.95
N ASN A 65 14.99 19.75 -21.25
CA ASN A 65 14.06 19.14 -22.20
C ASN A 65 14.04 17.60 -22.11
N ALA A 66 14.86 16.99 -21.26
CA ALA A 66 14.99 15.54 -21.18
C ALA A 66 13.95 14.93 -20.23
N SER A 67 12.95 14.26 -20.80
CA SER A 67 11.99 13.45 -20.05
C SER A 67 12.65 12.27 -19.34
N TYR A 68 12.10 11.86 -18.19
CA TYR A 68 12.54 10.66 -17.50
C TYR A 68 12.08 9.40 -18.24
N LEU A 69 12.94 8.39 -18.28
CA LEU A 69 12.59 7.08 -18.86
C LEU A 69 11.48 6.42 -18.01
N PRO A 70 10.35 6.01 -18.60
CA PRO A 70 9.31 5.28 -17.87
C PRO A 70 9.80 3.92 -17.34
N PHE A 71 9.19 3.47 -16.25
CA PHE A 71 9.44 2.16 -15.66
C PHE A 71 8.70 1.08 -16.45
N ARG A 72 9.45 0.05 -16.84
CA ARG A 72 8.91 -1.17 -17.46
C ARG A 72 8.50 -2.20 -16.41
N ASP A 73 7.81 -3.24 -16.85
CA ASP A 73 7.51 -4.41 -16.04
C ASP A 73 8.63 -5.47 -16.08
N ALA A 74 8.41 -6.59 -15.38
CA ALA A 74 9.33 -7.71 -15.26
C ALA A 74 9.14 -8.80 -16.35
N SER A 75 8.31 -8.56 -17.37
CA SER A 75 8.13 -9.50 -18.49
C SER A 75 9.37 -9.62 -19.37
N PHE A 76 9.49 -10.78 -20.02
CA PHE A 76 10.42 -10.98 -21.12
C PHE A 76 9.87 -10.32 -22.39
N GLY A 77 10.75 -9.64 -23.14
CA GLY A 77 10.39 -9.01 -24.41
C GLY A 77 10.01 -7.54 -24.28
N SER A 78 9.13 -7.09 -25.20
CA SER A 78 8.73 -5.70 -25.37
C SER A 78 7.78 -5.23 -24.26
N CYS A 79 8.01 -4.03 -23.74
CA CYS A 79 7.14 -3.41 -22.75
C CYS A 79 5.96 -2.72 -23.44
N THR A 80 4.73 -3.07 -23.06
CA THR A 80 3.49 -2.52 -23.65
C THR A 80 2.81 -1.48 -22.76
N TYR A 81 3.40 -1.18 -21.60
CA TYR A 81 2.86 -0.24 -20.62
C TYR A 81 4.00 0.59 -20.01
N ASN A 82 3.86 1.90 -20.01
CA ASN A 82 4.91 2.81 -19.55
C ASN A 82 4.46 3.49 -18.25
N LEU A 83 5.04 3.07 -17.13
CA LEU A 83 4.73 3.67 -15.83
C LEU A 83 5.64 4.88 -15.58
N THR A 84 5.07 6.06 -15.41
CA THR A 84 5.81 7.32 -15.31
C THR A 84 6.29 7.62 -13.89
N VAL A 85 7.25 8.56 -13.76
CA VAL A 85 7.65 9.09 -12.45
C VAL A 85 6.46 9.77 -11.75
N LEU A 86 5.58 10.45 -12.50
CA LEU A 86 4.40 11.10 -11.95
C LEU A 86 3.47 10.10 -11.26
N GLU A 87 3.17 8.98 -11.93
CA GLU A 87 2.29 7.93 -11.37
C GLU A 87 2.93 7.27 -10.13
N CYS A 88 4.25 7.11 -10.12
CA CYS A 88 4.96 6.68 -8.91
C CYS A 88 4.76 7.63 -7.73
N LEU A 89 4.88 8.94 -7.96
CA LEU A 89 4.68 9.96 -6.93
C LEU A 89 3.20 10.06 -6.49
N GLN A 90 2.26 9.91 -7.42
CA GLN A 90 0.83 9.87 -7.12
C GLN A 90 0.46 8.61 -6.31
N GLY A 91 1.01 7.46 -6.65
CA GLY A 91 0.84 6.21 -5.90
C GLY A 91 1.35 6.33 -4.46
N ILE A 92 2.56 6.90 -4.27
CA ILE A 92 3.09 7.21 -2.93
C ILE A 92 2.15 8.14 -2.17
N ARG A 93 1.73 9.24 -2.79
CA ARG A 93 0.83 10.20 -2.14
C ARG A 93 -0.47 9.55 -1.69
N LYS A 94 -1.10 8.76 -2.56
CA LYS A 94 -2.38 8.13 -2.27
C LYS A 94 -2.25 7.04 -1.19
N ALA A 95 -1.13 6.31 -1.18
CA ALA A 95 -0.81 5.38 -0.10
C ALA A 95 -0.68 6.07 1.27
N LEU A 96 -0.01 7.23 1.33
CA LEU A 96 0.07 8.04 2.55
C LEU A 96 -1.32 8.57 2.98
N GLN A 97 -2.12 9.05 2.03
CA GLN A 97 -3.48 9.53 2.30
C GLN A 97 -4.40 8.46 2.90
N HIS A 98 -4.17 7.19 2.56
CA HIS A 98 -4.92 6.05 3.10
C HIS A 98 -4.20 5.33 4.26
N GLY A 99 -3.10 5.88 4.76
CA GLY A 99 -2.38 5.31 5.92
C GLY A 99 -1.67 3.99 5.63
N PHE A 100 -1.31 3.70 4.38
CA PHE A 100 -0.60 2.45 4.03
C PHE A 100 0.88 2.49 4.39
N PHE A 101 1.41 3.67 4.69
CA PHE A 101 2.80 3.86 5.03
C PHE A 101 2.95 5.03 5.99
N ASP A 102 3.81 4.84 6.99
CA ASP A 102 4.12 5.83 8.00
C ASP A 102 5.60 5.68 8.38
N PHE A 103 6.36 6.78 8.31
CA PHE A 103 7.80 6.76 8.60
C PHE A 103 8.12 6.50 10.07
N GLU A 104 7.19 6.75 10.99
CA GLU A 104 7.40 6.55 12.43
C GLU A 104 7.22 5.09 12.82
N THR A 105 6.30 4.38 12.16
CA THR A 105 5.93 3.00 12.50
C THR A 105 6.45 1.94 11.53
N PHE A 106 7.01 2.35 10.38
CA PHE A 106 7.56 1.40 9.40
C PHE A 106 8.82 0.70 9.90
N ASP A 107 8.72 -0.61 10.10
CA ASP A 107 9.85 -1.49 10.41
C ASP A 107 10.59 -1.91 9.12
N VAL A 108 11.69 -1.20 8.85
CA VAL A 108 12.53 -1.47 7.67
C VAL A 108 13.28 -2.79 7.77
N ASP A 109 13.61 -3.25 8.97
CA ASP A 109 14.40 -4.47 9.16
C ASP A 109 13.49 -5.70 9.02
N GLU A 110 12.23 -5.64 9.49
CA GLU A 110 11.21 -6.66 9.19
C GLU A 110 10.96 -6.74 7.67
N TYR A 111 10.78 -5.60 7.00
CA TYR A 111 10.58 -5.55 5.55
C TYR A 111 11.75 -6.21 4.79
N GLU A 112 13.00 -5.82 5.08
CA GLU A 112 14.18 -6.32 4.38
C GLU A 112 14.55 -7.77 4.77
N HIS A 113 14.07 -8.25 5.91
CA HIS A 113 14.16 -9.65 6.29
C HIS A 113 13.22 -10.49 5.41
N TYR A 114 11.92 -10.16 5.40
CA TYR A 114 10.89 -10.98 4.77
C TYR A 114 10.77 -10.84 3.25
N GLU A 115 11.34 -9.78 2.65
CA GLU A 115 11.41 -9.67 1.18
C GLU A 115 12.34 -10.73 0.55
N ARG A 116 13.21 -11.37 1.34
CA ARG A 116 14.18 -12.34 0.85
C ARG A 116 13.55 -13.71 0.66
N VAL A 117 13.98 -14.41 -0.39
CA VAL A 117 13.54 -15.78 -0.72
C VAL A 117 13.78 -16.72 0.45
N GLU A 118 14.92 -16.60 1.12
CA GLU A 118 15.27 -17.44 2.26
C GLU A 118 14.30 -17.31 3.44
N ASN A 119 13.57 -16.21 3.55
CA ASN A 119 12.68 -15.89 4.67
C ASN A 119 11.19 -15.88 4.27
N GLY A 120 10.85 -16.32 3.05
CA GLY A 120 9.46 -16.52 2.60
C GLY A 120 9.03 -15.64 1.42
N ASP A 121 9.83 -14.65 1.02
CA ASP A 121 9.55 -13.74 -0.10
C ASP A 121 8.13 -13.14 -0.03
N LEU A 122 7.88 -12.35 1.01
CA LEU A 122 6.59 -11.74 1.33
C LEU A 122 6.71 -10.24 1.62
N ASN A 123 5.71 -9.47 1.19
CA ASN A 123 5.62 -8.04 1.44
C ASN A 123 4.16 -7.61 1.70
N TRP A 124 3.98 -6.68 2.62
CA TRP A 124 2.71 -5.98 2.79
C TRP A 124 2.48 -5.00 1.64
N ILE A 125 1.29 -5.07 1.03
CA ILE A 125 0.82 -4.10 0.04
C ILE A 125 -0.13 -3.10 0.69
N VAL A 126 -0.97 -3.57 1.61
CA VAL A 126 -1.82 -2.75 2.48
C VAL A 126 -1.65 -3.31 3.89
N PRO A 127 -1.00 -2.59 4.82
CA PRO A 127 -0.78 -3.07 6.18
C PRO A 127 -2.08 -3.55 6.83
N GLY A 128 -2.06 -4.73 7.44
CA GLY A 128 -3.21 -5.34 8.08
C GLY A 128 -4.31 -5.86 7.12
N LYS A 129 -4.17 -5.67 5.79
CA LYS A 129 -5.16 -6.18 4.83
C LYS A 129 -4.61 -7.12 3.76
N PHE A 130 -3.50 -6.76 3.10
CA PHE A 130 -2.97 -7.55 2.00
C PHE A 130 -1.49 -7.85 2.16
N LEU A 131 -1.20 -9.14 2.28
CA LEU A 131 0.14 -9.69 2.23
C LEU A 131 0.33 -10.45 0.91
N ALA A 132 1.26 -10.01 0.07
CA ALA A 132 1.62 -10.70 -1.16
C ALA A 132 2.86 -11.57 -0.90
N PHE A 133 2.83 -12.83 -1.30
CA PHE A 133 3.96 -13.75 -1.05
C PHE A 133 4.18 -14.78 -2.15
N SER A 134 5.35 -15.41 -2.12
CA SER A 134 5.71 -16.52 -3.02
C SER A 134 4.86 -17.77 -2.72
N GLY A 135 4.61 -18.59 -3.75
CA GLY A 135 3.79 -19.79 -3.57
C GLY A 135 4.52 -20.86 -2.74
N PRO A 136 3.92 -21.37 -1.65
CA PRO A 136 4.52 -22.45 -0.86
C PRO A 136 4.76 -23.72 -1.67
N HIS A 137 5.79 -24.47 -1.29
CA HIS A 137 6.10 -25.80 -1.82
C HIS A 137 5.44 -26.88 -0.97
N PRO A 138 5.27 -28.11 -1.49
CA PRO A 138 4.66 -29.18 -0.71
C PRO A 138 5.54 -29.66 0.46
N LYS A 139 6.85 -29.38 0.48
CA LYS A 139 7.74 -29.69 1.61
C LYS A 139 8.80 -28.61 1.74
N THR A 140 9.22 -28.34 2.98
CA THR A 140 10.38 -27.49 3.24
C THR A 140 11.63 -28.28 2.87
N LYS A 141 12.45 -27.75 1.97
CA LYS A 141 13.73 -28.35 1.56
C LYS A 141 14.66 -27.29 1.01
N VAL A 142 15.96 -27.53 1.06
CA VAL A 142 16.93 -26.71 0.35
C VAL A 142 17.14 -27.28 -1.04
N GLU A 143 16.98 -26.46 -2.07
CA GLU A 143 17.20 -26.81 -3.47
C GLU A 143 18.14 -25.78 -4.10
N ASN A 144 19.27 -26.24 -4.64
CA ASN A 144 20.31 -25.38 -5.23
C ASN A 144 20.77 -24.23 -4.31
N GLY A 145 20.84 -24.49 -3.00
CA GLY A 145 21.24 -23.49 -1.99
C GLY A 145 20.11 -22.57 -1.51
N TYR A 146 18.89 -22.70 -2.05
CA TYR A 146 17.74 -21.88 -1.65
C TYR A 146 16.72 -22.70 -0.86
N PRO A 147 16.22 -22.22 0.29
CA PRO A 147 15.17 -22.91 1.01
C PRO A 147 13.83 -22.70 0.29
N LEU A 148 13.15 -23.80 0.02
CA LEU A 148 11.76 -23.85 -0.39
C LEU A 148 10.92 -23.99 0.86
N HIS A 149 9.86 -23.19 0.98
CA HIS A 149 9.04 -23.11 2.19
C HIS A 149 7.72 -23.87 2.03
N ALA A 150 7.42 -24.78 2.95
CA ALA A 150 6.08 -25.35 3.10
C ALA A 150 5.10 -24.35 3.74
N PRO A 151 3.77 -24.58 3.63
CA PRO A 151 2.77 -23.73 4.29
C PRO A 151 3.08 -23.36 5.75
N GLU A 152 3.56 -24.32 6.55
CA GLU A 152 3.81 -24.17 7.99
C GLU A 152 4.89 -23.14 8.30
N ALA A 153 5.84 -22.91 7.39
CA ALA A 153 6.86 -21.89 7.55
C ALA A 153 6.27 -20.48 7.71
N TYR A 154 5.09 -20.25 7.13
CA TYR A 154 4.39 -18.97 7.17
C TYR A 154 3.48 -18.79 8.39
N PHE A 155 3.11 -19.88 9.08
CA PHE A 155 2.08 -19.82 10.13
C PHE A 155 2.42 -18.90 11.30
N PRO A 156 3.66 -18.89 11.85
CA PRO A 156 4.00 -17.99 12.95
C PRO A 156 3.81 -16.53 12.57
N TYR A 157 4.27 -16.14 11.38
CA TYR A 157 4.11 -14.79 10.86
C TYR A 157 2.63 -14.47 10.61
N PHE A 158 1.89 -15.37 9.96
CA PHE A 158 0.48 -15.17 9.65
C PHE A 158 -0.36 -14.97 10.91
N ARG A 159 -0.13 -15.76 11.97
CA ARG A 159 -0.83 -15.58 13.26
C ARG A 159 -0.45 -14.27 13.93
N LYS A 160 0.84 -13.95 14.00
CA LYS A 160 1.34 -12.69 14.60
C LYS A 160 0.70 -11.47 13.94
N HIS A 161 0.46 -11.51 12.63
CA HIS A 161 -0.07 -10.39 11.86
C HIS A 161 -1.54 -10.55 11.45
N ASN A 162 -2.32 -11.36 12.18
CA ASN A 162 -3.77 -11.52 12.00
C ASN A 162 -4.19 -11.85 10.55
N VAL A 163 -3.41 -12.68 9.85
CA VAL A 163 -3.81 -13.27 8.58
C VAL A 163 -4.84 -14.35 8.87
N THR A 164 -6.03 -14.24 8.29
CA THR A 164 -7.13 -15.19 8.52
C THR A 164 -7.53 -15.95 7.26
N ALA A 165 -7.14 -15.44 6.07
CA ALA A 165 -7.44 -16.06 4.79
C ALA A 165 -6.20 -16.14 3.89
N VAL A 166 -6.12 -17.23 3.12
CA VAL A 166 -5.11 -17.47 2.09
C VAL A 166 -5.80 -17.67 0.74
N VAL A 167 -5.38 -16.91 -0.27
CA VAL A 167 -5.88 -17.03 -1.64
C VAL A 167 -4.77 -17.54 -2.55
N ARG A 168 -5.00 -18.70 -3.17
CA ARG A 168 -4.11 -19.32 -4.15
C ARG A 168 -4.59 -19.06 -5.58
N LEU A 169 -3.70 -18.52 -6.40
CA LEU A 169 -4.00 -18.15 -7.80
C LEU A 169 -3.35 -19.07 -8.84
N ASN A 170 -2.51 -20.01 -8.42
CA ASN A 170 -1.77 -20.92 -9.28
C ASN A 170 -2.24 -22.39 -9.15
N LYS A 171 -1.60 -23.29 -9.92
CA LYS A 171 -1.85 -24.72 -9.84
C LYS A 171 -1.63 -25.20 -8.40
N LYS A 172 -2.37 -26.25 -8.00
CA LYS A 172 -2.28 -26.83 -6.66
C LYS A 172 -0.94 -27.56 -6.49
N ILE A 173 0.05 -26.85 -5.93
CA ILE A 173 1.39 -27.38 -5.64
C ILE A 173 1.53 -27.90 -4.19
N TYR A 174 0.58 -27.57 -3.32
CA TYR A 174 0.46 -28.07 -1.96
C TYR A 174 -1.01 -28.36 -1.63
N ASP A 175 -1.29 -29.15 -0.58
CA ASP A 175 -2.66 -29.40 -0.14
C ASP A 175 -3.22 -28.20 0.66
N ALA A 176 -4.36 -27.65 0.22
CA ALA A 176 -5.04 -26.55 0.88
C ALA A 176 -5.40 -26.87 2.34
N LYS A 177 -5.62 -28.15 2.66
CA LYS A 177 -5.94 -28.60 4.02
C LYS A 177 -4.89 -28.19 5.05
N ARG A 178 -3.63 -28.08 4.65
CA ARG A 178 -2.55 -27.64 5.55
C ARG A 178 -2.79 -26.25 6.14
N PHE A 179 -3.42 -25.35 5.38
CA PHE A 179 -3.82 -24.04 5.90
C PHE A 179 -5.13 -24.12 6.68
N SER A 180 -6.15 -24.83 6.17
CA SER A 180 -7.46 -24.90 6.85
C SER A 180 -7.40 -25.60 8.20
N ASP A 181 -6.65 -26.70 8.29
CA ASP A 181 -6.46 -27.46 9.53
C ASP A 181 -5.67 -26.64 10.57
N ALA A 182 -4.89 -25.65 10.11
CA ALA A 182 -4.17 -24.70 10.95
C ALA A 182 -4.97 -23.44 11.32
N GLY A 183 -6.25 -23.36 10.91
CA GLY A 183 -7.17 -22.27 11.24
C GLY A 183 -7.25 -21.14 10.21
N PHE A 184 -6.66 -21.28 9.02
CA PHE A 184 -6.72 -20.27 7.96
C PHE A 184 -7.76 -20.65 6.89
N SER A 185 -8.69 -19.75 6.58
CA SER A 185 -9.58 -19.95 5.43
C SER A 185 -8.76 -20.04 4.15
N HIS A 186 -9.02 -21.02 3.29
CA HIS A 186 -8.24 -21.22 2.06
C HIS A 186 -9.14 -21.18 0.82
N TYR A 187 -8.75 -20.39 -0.18
CA TYR A 187 -9.51 -20.20 -1.42
C TYR A 187 -8.66 -20.43 -2.65
N ASP A 188 -9.14 -21.27 -3.56
CA ASP A 188 -8.55 -21.49 -4.89
C ASP A 188 -9.25 -20.60 -5.93
N LEU A 189 -8.52 -19.62 -6.49
CA LEU A 189 -8.97 -18.74 -7.58
C LEU A 189 -8.00 -18.84 -8.77
N PHE A 190 -7.92 -20.03 -9.34
CA PHE A 190 -6.95 -20.35 -10.39
C PHE A 190 -7.20 -19.60 -11.70
N PHE A 191 -6.14 -19.02 -12.27
CA PHE A 191 -6.06 -18.64 -13.68
C PHE A 191 -4.64 -18.80 -14.22
N LEU A 192 -4.50 -18.86 -15.55
CA LEU A 192 -3.26 -19.20 -16.23
C LEU A 192 -2.15 -18.18 -15.95
N ASP A 193 -0.91 -18.66 -15.89
CA ASP A 193 0.24 -17.80 -15.66
C ASP A 193 0.44 -16.83 -16.85
N GLY A 194 0.76 -15.56 -16.56
CA GLY A 194 0.86 -14.51 -17.57
C GLY A 194 -0.48 -14.04 -18.18
N SER A 195 -1.61 -14.68 -17.86
CA SER A 195 -2.94 -14.26 -18.31
C SER A 195 -3.59 -13.23 -17.37
N THR A 196 -4.76 -12.73 -17.75
CA THR A 196 -5.61 -11.83 -16.96
C THR A 196 -6.75 -12.60 -16.28
N PRO A 197 -7.20 -12.20 -15.08
CA PRO A 197 -8.31 -12.87 -14.42
C PRO A 197 -9.64 -12.57 -15.13
N SER A 198 -10.57 -13.53 -15.12
CA SER A 198 -11.93 -13.28 -15.59
C SER A 198 -12.71 -12.39 -14.62
N ASP A 199 -13.82 -11.82 -15.09
CA ASP A 199 -14.72 -11.02 -14.23
C ASP A 199 -15.32 -11.83 -13.08
N ILE A 200 -15.48 -13.14 -13.26
CA ILE A 200 -15.94 -14.05 -12.20
C ILE A 200 -14.88 -14.17 -11.11
N ILE A 201 -13.61 -14.39 -11.49
CA ILE A 201 -12.49 -14.49 -10.55
C ILE A 201 -12.30 -13.16 -9.83
N THR A 202 -12.35 -12.04 -10.55
CA THR A 202 -12.18 -10.70 -9.99
C THR A 202 -13.27 -10.40 -8.95
N ARG A 203 -14.56 -10.64 -9.29
CA ARG A 203 -15.67 -10.43 -8.34
C ARG A 203 -15.56 -11.35 -7.12
N ARG A 204 -15.20 -12.62 -7.32
CA ARG A 204 -15.04 -13.56 -6.20
C ARG A 204 -13.89 -13.17 -5.29
N PHE A 205 -12.76 -12.73 -5.85
CA PHE A 205 -11.63 -12.21 -5.07
C PHE A 205 -12.05 -11.02 -4.22
N LEU A 206 -12.69 -10.01 -4.83
CA LEU A 206 -13.17 -8.82 -4.13
C LEU A 206 -14.12 -9.19 -2.98
N HIS A 207 -15.10 -10.07 -3.24
CA HIS A 207 -16.04 -10.54 -2.24
C HIS A 207 -15.36 -11.26 -1.06
N ILE A 208 -14.40 -12.15 -1.32
CA ILE A 208 -13.62 -12.82 -0.26
C ILE A 208 -12.89 -11.78 0.59
N CYS A 209 -12.23 -10.82 -0.05
CA CYS A 209 -11.46 -9.79 0.66
C CYS A 209 -12.37 -8.88 1.49
N GLU A 210 -13.53 -8.50 0.98
CA GLU A 210 -14.52 -7.66 1.67
C GLU A 210 -15.15 -8.38 2.87
N SER A 211 -15.30 -9.71 2.79
CA SER A 211 -15.92 -10.53 3.83
C SER A 211 -14.93 -11.09 4.85
N THR A 212 -13.63 -10.81 4.69
CA THR A 212 -12.59 -11.27 5.60
C THR A 212 -12.25 -10.18 6.61
N ASP A 213 -12.46 -10.45 7.90
CA ASP A 213 -12.18 -9.49 8.99
C ASP A 213 -10.67 -9.23 9.17
N GLY A 214 -9.84 -10.27 8.99
CA GLY A 214 -8.39 -10.18 9.09
C GLY A 214 -7.67 -9.85 7.77
N ALA A 215 -6.36 -10.04 7.80
CA ALA A 215 -5.53 -9.91 6.61
C ALA A 215 -5.69 -11.11 5.67
N VAL A 216 -5.60 -10.83 4.37
CA VAL A 216 -5.63 -11.83 3.30
C VAL A 216 -4.22 -11.98 2.72
N ALA A 217 -3.66 -13.18 2.85
CA ALA A 217 -2.40 -13.53 2.19
C ALA A 217 -2.68 -14.09 0.79
N VAL A 218 -2.13 -13.45 -0.24
CA VAL A 218 -2.41 -13.79 -1.65
C VAL A 218 -1.13 -14.24 -2.32
N HIS A 219 -1.16 -15.40 -2.98
CA HIS A 219 0.00 -15.89 -3.73
C HIS A 219 -0.38 -16.48 -5.08
N CYS A 220 0.61 -16.48 -5.97
CA CYS A 220 0.58 -17.27 -7.20
C CYS A 220 1.79 -18.20 -7.22
N LYS A 221 2.62 -18.19 -8.28
CA LYS A 221 3.93 -18.85 -8.26
C LYS A 221 4.97 -17.97 -7.55
N ALA A 222 5.25 -16.79 -8.11
CA ALA A 222 6.23 -15.85 -7.57
C ALA A 222 5.61 -14.73 -6.71
N GLY A 223 4.28 -14.69 -6.56
CA GLY A 223 3.63 -13.61 -5.81
C GLY A 223 3.65 -12.23 -6.49
N LEU A 224 3.90 -12.15 -7.80
CA LEU A 224 4.10 -10.89 -8.53
C LEU A 224 2.93 -10.54 -9.48
N GLY A 225 2.82 -11.22 -10.63
CA GLY A 225 1.87 -10.86 -11.69
C GLY A 225 0.41 -11.00 -11.26
N ARG A 226 -0.08 -12.25 -11.17
CA ARG A 226 -1.48 -12.56 -10.82
C ARG A 226 -1.89 -11.98 -9.47
N THR A 227 -1.00 -12.08 -8.49
CA THR A 227 -1.17 -11.56 -7.12
C THR A 227 -1.35 -10.04 -7.14
N GLY A 228 -0.39 -9.31 -7.73
CA GLY A 228 -0.47 -7.85 -7.84
C GLY A 228 -1.69 -7.40 -8.64
N THR A 229 -2.10 -8.14 -9.66
CA THR A 229 -3.27 -7.80 -10.48
C THR A 229 -4.55 -7.77 -9.65
N LEU A 230 -4.83 -8.83 -8.88
CA LEU A 230 -6.05 -8.88 -8.08
C LEU A 230 -6.02 -7.91 -6.90
N ILE A 231 -4.87 -7.74 -6.24
CA ILE A 231 -4.71 -6.70 -5.21
C ILE A 231 -4.91 -5.30 -5.81
N GLY A 232 -4.40 -5.06 -7.02
CA GLY A 232 -4.61 -3.82 -7.79
C GLY A 232 -6.09 -3.53 -8.04
N CYS A 233 -6.88 -4.54 -8.40
CA CYS A 233 -8.34 -4.38 -8.51
C CYS A 233 -8.97 -3.89 -7.21
N TYR A 234 -8.54 -4.42 -6.06
CA TYR A 234 -9.02 -3.96 -4.75
C TYR A 234 -8.61 -2.52 -4.48
N LEU A 235 -7.35 -2.15 -4.76
CA LEU A 235 -6.85 -0.78 -4.58
C LEU A 235 -7.67 0.23 -5.38
N MET A 236 -7.95 -0.06 -6.65
CA MET A 236 -8.78 0.80 -7.49
C MET A 236 -10.21 0.90 -6.97
N LYS A 237 -10.84 -0.22 -6.60
CA LYS A 237 -12.23 -0.22 -6.11
C LYS A 237 -12.38 0.52 -4.77
N HIS A 238 -11.57 0.18 -3.77
CA HIS A 238 -11.79 0.65 -2.41
C HIS A 238 -11.11 1.98 -2.10
N TYR A 239 -10.01 2.29 -2.77
CA TYR A 239 -9.18 3.47 -2.50
C TYR A 239 -9.02 4.39 -3.70
N ARG A 240 -9.74 4.11 -4.80
CA ARG A 240 -9.81 4.97 -5.99
C ARG A 240 -8.43 5.32 -6.57
N PHE A 241 -7.48 4.39 -6.47
CA PHE A 241 -6.22 4.45 -7.21
C PHE A 241 -6.52 4.38 -8.71
N THR A 242 -5.78 5.10 -9.54
CA THR A 242 -5.68 4.76 -10.97
C THR A 242 -4.92 3.44 -11.14
N ALA A 243 -4.99 2.84 -12.32
CA ALA A 243 -4.22 1.64 -12.65
C ALA A 243 -2.72 1.93 -12.51
N GLY A 244 -2.22 3.02 -13.08
CA GLY A 244 -0.83 3.46 -12.93
C GLY A 244 -0.41 3.67 -11.47
N GLU A 245 -1.21 4.37 -10.67
CA GLU A 245 -0.93 4.58 -9.24
C GLU A 245 -0.91 3.26 -8.47
N ALA A 246 -1.86 2.35 -8.73
CA ALA A 246 -1.94 1.04 -8.08
C ALA A 246 -0.73 0.18 -8.45
N ILE A 247 -0.38 0.09 -9.73
CA ILE A 247 0.80 -0.64 -10.21
C ILE A 247 2.06 -0.07 -9.55
N ALA A 248 2.19 1.26 -9.52
CA ALA A 248 3.34 1.91 -8.89
C ALA A 248 3.45 1.57 -7.40
N TRP A 249 2.37 1.72 -6.65
CA TRP A 249 2.37 1.43 -5.21
C TRP A 249 2.71 -0.04 -4.93
N ILE A 250 2.09 -0.98 -5.65
CA ILE A 250 2.37 -2.40 -5.49
C ILE A 250 3.83 -2.69 -5.82
N ARG A 251 4.41 -2.07 -6.87
CA ARG A 251 5.83 -2.25 -7.22
C ARG A 251 6.80 -1.61 -6.24
N ILE A 252 6.41 -0.52 -5.57
CA ILE A 252 7.19 0.09 -4.49
C ILE A 252 7.25 -0.86 -3.28
N CYS A 253 6.14 -1.53 -2.98
CA CYS A 253 6.07 -2.51 -1.90
C CYS A 253 6.76 -3.83 -2.26
N ARG A 254 6.51 -4.33 -3.48
CA ARG A 254 6.96 -5.63 -4.00
C ARG A 254 7.35 -5.50 -5.48
N PRO A 255 8.64 -5.25 -5.78
CA PRO A 255 9.13 -5.02 -7.14
C PRO A 255 8.79 -6.15 -8.12
N GLY A 256 8.49 -5.80 -9.36
CA GLY A 256 8.15 -6.75 -10.43
C GLY A 256 6.68 -7.19 -10.47
N SER A 257 5.84 -6.71 -9.56
CA SER A 257 4.40 -7.00 -9.55
C SER A 257 3.66 -6.41 -10.76
N VAL A 258 2.56 -7.09 -11.14
CA VAL A 258 1.72 -6.81 -12.34
C VAL A 258 2.53 -6.89 -13.64
N ILE A 259 2.37 -7.98 -14.39
CA ILE A 259 3.30 -8.37 -15.47
C ILE A 259 2.56 -8.48 -16.82
N GLY A 260 3.16 -7.91 -17.86
CA GLY A 260 2.72 -7.98 -19.25
C GLY A 260 1.29 -7.46 -19.42
N PRO A 261 0.37 -8.24 -20.02
CA PRO A 261 -1.00 -7.80 -20.35
C PRO A 261 -1.85 -7.45 -19.12
N GLN A 262 -1.43 -7.88 -17.92
CA GLN A 262 -2.10 -7.56 -16.67
C GLN A 262 -2.12 -6.05 -16.37
N GLN A 263 -1.15 -5.29 -16.88
CA GLN A 263 -1.10 -3.84 -16.70
C GLN A 263 -2.26 -3.17 -17.45
N ASN A 264 -2.43 -3.52 -18.73
CA ASN A 264 -3.51 -3.01 -19.57
C ASN A 264 -4.89 -3.48 -19.08
N PHE A 265 -4.99 -4.68 -18.49
CA PHE A 265 -6.21 -5.13 -17.84
C PHE A 265 -6.64 -4.22 -16.67
N LEU A 266 -5.70 -3.74 -15.84
CA LEU A 266 -6.06 -2.83 -14.75
C LEU A 266 -6.57 -1.49 -15.29
N GLU A 267 -5.97 -0.95 -16.36
CA GLU A 267 -6.50 0.24 -17.04
C GLU A 267 -7.94 0.02 -17.52
N GLU A 268 -8.20 -1.10 -18.21
CA GLU A 268 -9.54 -1.44 -18.72
C GLU A 268 -10.57 -1.53 -17.59
N LYS A 269 -10.19 -2.10 -16.44
CA LYS A 269 -11.10 -2.28 -15.29
C LYS A 269 -11.26 -1.05 -14.41
N GLN A 270 -10.40 -0.03 -14.52
CA GLN A 270 -10.36 1.11 -13.62
C GLN A 270 -11.72 1.78 -13.45
N ALA A 271 -12.35 2.19 -14.56
CA ALA A 271 -13.62 2.92 -14.52
C ALA A 271 -14.74 2.12 -13.86
N SER A 272 -14.87 0.84 -14.20
CA SER A 272 -15.88 -0.05 -13.63
C SER A 272 -15.64 -0.30 -12.14
N LEU A 273 -14.40 -0.51 -11.72
CA LEU A 273 -14.05 -0.74 -10.31
C LEU A 273 -14.26 0.52 -9.46
N TRP A 274 -13.95 1.71 -10.00
CA TRP A 274 -14.26 2.97 -9.34
C TRP A 274 -15.75 3.14 -9.12
N LEU A 275 -16.57 2.90 -10.15
CA LEU A 275 -18.02 3.01 -10.07
C LEU A 275 -18.60 2.04 -9.00
N GLN A 276 -18.14 0.79 -9.00
CA GLN A 276 -18.54 -0.20 -7.99
C GLN A 276 -18.15 0.24 -6.57
N GLY A 277 -16.94 0.78 -6.40
CA GLY A 277 -16.47 1.29 -5.12
C GLY A 277 -17.24 2.51 -4.63
N ASP A 278 -17.53 3.45 -5.53
CA ASP A 278 -18.34 4.64 -5.24
C ASP A 278 -19.76 4.24 -4.80
N GLY A 279 -20.36 3.25 -5.48
CA GLY A 279 -21.64 2.67 -5.11
C GLY A 279 -21.63 2.05 -3.70
N GLN A 280 -20.62 1.23 -3.39
CA GLN A 280 -20.50 0.58 -2.08
C GLN A 280 -20.29 1.59 -0.94
N ARG A 281 -19.41 2.58 -1.12
CA ARG A 281 -19.21 3.65 -0.11
C ARG A 281 -20.50 4.44 0.12
N SER A 282 -21.22 4.77 -0.95
CA SER A 282 -22.50 5.49 -0.86
C SER A 282 -23.60 4.68 -0.18
N GLN A 283 -23.61 3.35 -0.31
CA GLN A 283 -24.54 2.48 0.42
C GLN A 283 -24.16 2.39 1.90
N LYS A 284 -22.87 2.23 2.22
CA LYS A 284 -22.39 2.15 3.60
C LYS A 284 -22.72 3.42 4.39
N ASN A 285 -22.46 4.59 3.83
CA ASN A 285 -22.80 5.87 4.45
C ASN A 285 -24.31 5.98 4.72
N ARG A 286 -25.16 5.56 3.78
CA ARG A 286 -26.62 5.56 3.97
C ARG A 286 -27.11 4.60 5.06
N THR A 287 -26.49 3.44 5.19
CA THR A 287 -26.82 2.49 6.25
C THR A 287 -26.37 3.01 7.62
N GLU A 288 -25.20 3.63 7.71
CA GLU A 288 -24.70 4.26 8.94
C GLU A 288 -25.57 5.47 9.35
N GLU A 289 -25.99 6.31 8.40
CA GLU A 289 -26.92 7.42 8.65
C GLU A 289 -28.31 6.94 9.12
N ARG A 290 -28.80 5.81 8.60
CA ARG A 290 -30.07 5.21 9.05
C ARG A 290 -29.96 4.53 10.42
N ALA A 291 -28.75 4.20 10.87
CA ALA A 291 -28.50 3.50 12.13
C ALA A 291 -28.34 4.42 13.35
N GLY A 292 -28.39 5.75 13.20
CA GLY A 292 -28.43 6.72 14.33
C GLY A 292 -29.56 7.74 14.21
N PRO A 293 -30.08 8.37 15.30
CA PRO A 293 -30.00 8.05 16.72
C PRO A 293 -31.37 7.53 17.23
N HIS A 294 -31.64 6.22 17.15
CA HIS A 294 -32.85 5.64 17.78
C HIS A 294 -32.63 5.19 19.24
N LEU A 295 -31.42 5.41 19.80
CA LEU A 295 -31.04 4.95 21.14
C LEU A 295 -31.10 6.03 22.24
N ILE A 296 -31.59 7.25 21.95
CA ILE A 296 -31.71 8.34 22.96
C ILE A 296 -33.17 8.62 23.39
N SER A 297 -34.16 7.89 22.88
CA SER A 297 -35.58 8.17 23.18
C SER A 297 -36.15 7.47 24.44
N SER A 298 -35.35 6.82 25.28
CA SER A 298 -35.88 5.95 26.36
C SER A 298 -35.44 6.31 27.78
N MET A 299 -35.05 7.56 28.05
CA MET A 299 -34.76 8.01 29.43
C MET A 299 -35.23 9.45 29.70
N ASP A 300 -36.46 9.81 29.34
CA ASP A 300 -37.10 11.06 29.83
C ASP A 300 -38.46 10.76 30.49
N GLN A 301 -38.43 9.96 31.56
CA GLN A 301 -39.47 9.98 32.58
C GLN A 301 -38.87 9.61 33.93
N LEU A 302 -38.25 10.58 34.62
CA LEU A 302 -38.14 10.58 36.08
C LEU A 302 -38.02 12.04 36.54
N SER A 303 -39.14 12.56 37.03
CA SER A 303 -39.30 13.88 37.63
C SER A 303 -38.66 13.94 39.02
N LEU A 304 -37.86 14.97 39.29
CA LEU A 304 -37.49 15.39 40.64
C LEU A 304 -37.57 16.93 40.76
N SER A 305 -38.32 17.37 41.76
CA SER A 305 -38.58 18.76 42.13
C SER A 305 -37.35 19.45 42.76
N PRO A 306 -37.27 20.79 42.80
CA PRO A 306 -36.05 21.52 43.14
C PRO A 306 -35.93 21.84 44.63
N ALA A 307 -34.70 21.84 45.15
CA ALA A 307 -34.35 22.50 46.40
C ALA A 307 -33.05 23.31 46.22
N HIS A 308 -33.13 24.57 46.63
CA HIS A 308 -32.06 25.57 46.78
C HIS A 308 -30.83 25.04 47.56
N ASN A 309 -29.60 25.46 47.24
CA ASN A 309 -28.95 26.65 47.84
C ASN A 309 -27.46 26.86 47.42
N THR A 310 -27.14 28.13 47.11
CA THR A 310 -25.93 28.94 47.40
C THR A 310 -24.46 28.51 47.12
N GLY A 311 -23.78 29.40 46.36
CA GLY A 311 -22.38 29.90 46.55
C GLY A 311 -21.24 28.98 46.09
N SER A 312 -20.09 29.39 45.54
CA SER A 312 -19.46 30.70 45.30
C SER A 312 -18.19 30.48 44.43
N ASP A 313 -17.77 31.54 43.75
CA ASP A 313 -16.41 31.88 43.29
C ASP A 313 -15.66 31.17 42.14
N ARG A 314 -15.22 32.05 41.23
CA ARG A 314 -14.27 31.97 40.10
C ARG A 314 -12.80 32.10 40.62
N PRO A 315 -11.70 31.95 39.85
CA PRO A 315 -11.58 32.35 38.43
C PRO A 315 -10.68 31.52 37.48
N GLN A 316 -10.73 31.98 36.23
CA GLN A 316 -10.09 31.52 34.99
C GLN A 316 -8.55 31.65 34.99
N GLU A 317 -7.89 30.73 34.30
CA GLU A 317 -6.50 30.89 33.85
C GLU A 317 -6.38 30.76 32.33
N VAL A 318 -5.67 31.71 31.74
CA VAL A 318 -5.51 31.96 30.29
C VAL A 318 -4.19 31.36 29.83
N MET A 319 -4.20 30.44 28.86
CA MET A 319 -2.97 29.97 28.20
C MET A 319 -2.93 30.38 26.73
N ARG A 320 -1.94 31.22 26.41
CA ARG A 320 -1.60 31.72 25.06
C ARG A 320 -1.11 30.59 24.15
N GLN A 321 -1.66 30.50 22.95
CA GLN A 321 -1.13 29.69 21.85
C GLN A 321 -0.17 30.52 20.99
N THR A 322 1.08 30.07 20.83
CA THR A 322 2.06 30.58 19.87
C THR A 322 2.10 29.68 18.63
N ARG A 323 1.84 30.25 17.44
CA ARG A 323 1.98 29.60 16.12
C ARG A 323 3.45 29.50 15.70
N PRO A 324 3.89 28.45 14.97
CA PRO A 324 5.14 28.48 14.21
C PRO A 324 4.95 29.05 12.79
N GLN A 325 6.01 29.71 12.34
CA GLN A 325 6.13 30.49 11.10
C GLN A 325 6.35 29.63 9.85
N THR A 326 5.77 30.08 8.75
CA THR A 326 5.93 29.60 7.37
C THR A 326 7.32 29.96 6.81
N LEU A 327 8.02 28.98 6.22
CA LEU A 327 9.27 29.21 5.46
C LEU A 327 9.00 29.12 3.95
N THR A 328 9.22 30.23 3.26
CA THR A 328 9.20 30.40 1.81
C THR A 328 10.52 29.95 1.19
N LEU A 329 10.46 29.17 0.09
CA LEU A 329 11.62 28.79 -0.73
C LEU A 329 11.86 29.86 -1.81
N GLY A 330 13.06 30.44 -1.81
CA GLY A 330 13.55 31.32 -2.87
C GLY A 330 14.41 30.56 -3.88
N VAL A 331 14.05 30.76 -5.16
CA VAL A 331 14.71 30.53 -6.46
C VAL A 331 15.94 29.60 -6.53
#